data_AF-A0ABD0RL07-F1
#
_entry.id   AF-A0ABD0RL07-F1
#
_cell.length_a   1.000
_cell.length_b   1.000
_cell.length_c   1.000
_cell.angle_alpha   90.00
_cell.angle_beta   90.00
_cell.angle_gamma   90.00
#
_symmetry.space_group_name_H-M   'P 1'
#
loop_
_entity.id
_entity.type
_entity.pdbx_description
1 polymer ?
#
loop_
_entity_poly.entity_id
_entity_poly.type
_entity_poly.pdbx_seq_one_letter_code
_entity_poly.pdbx_strand_id
1 'polypeptide(L)'
;FNIKVNLQLVTSFMLTGISGGAKYAQNGQLFARFKLTETLSEDTLAGRLVMTKVNSVLLLPVFKERMGQSQPGGAKERVYEALIEEKTKDYIFLRICKDCCEELGLVADQELQ
;
A
#
# COMPACT_ATOMS: atom_id res chain seq x y z
N PHE A 1 -9.57 -7.35 9.32
CA PHE A 1 -8.22 -7.93 9.28
C PHE A 1 -7.23 -6.79 9.38
N ASN A 2 -6.32 -6.84 10.36
CA ASN A 2 -5.26 -5.85 10.50
C ASN A 2 -3.93 -6.60 10.38
N ILE A 3 -3.00 -6.06 9.60
CA ILE A 3 -1.67 -6.63 9.41
C ILE A 3 -0.64 -5.52 9.55
N LYS A 4 0.57 -5.88 9.99
CA LYS A 4 1.73 -5.00 10.00
C LYS A 4 2.73 -5.53 8.99
N VAL A 5 3.08 -4.73 7.99
CA VAL A 5 3.91 -5.13 6.85
C VAL A 5 4.82 -3.98 6.44
N ASN A 6 5.96 -4.31 5.84
CA ASN A 6 6.76 -3.31 5.14
C ASN A 6 6.21 -3.15 3.71
N LEU A 7 5.90 -1.91 3.36
CA LEU A 7 5.46 -1.47 2.05
C LEU A 7 6.67 -0.96 1.25
N GLN A 8 6.98 -1.60 0.13
CA GLN A 8 7.95 -1.09 -0.81
C GLN A 8 7.28 -0.06 -1.73
N LEU A 9 7.80 1.16 -1.74
CA LEU A 9 7.33 2.26 -2.57
C LEU A 9 8.04 2.26 -3.92
N VAL A 10 7.27 2.33 -5.01
CA VAL A 10 7.79 2.29 -6.38
C VAL A 10 7.03 3.27 -7.28
N THR A 11 7.70 3.80 -8.30
CA THR A 11 7.06 4.64 -9.34
C THR A 11 6.38 3.81 -10.42
N SER A 12 6.76 2.55 -10.58
CA SER A 12 6.19 1.66 -11.59
C SER A 12 6.34 0.20 -11.20
N PHE A 13 5.51 -0.65 -11.80
CA PHE A 13 5.66 -2.09 -11.73
C PHE A 13 5.19 -2.74 -13.02
N MET A 14 5.72 -3.94 -13.28
CA MET A 14 5.36 -4.75 -14.43
C MET A 14 4.58 -5.97 -13.98
N LEU A 15 3.47 -6.23 -14.66
CA LEU A 15 2.72 -7.47 -14.55
C LEU A 15 3.05 -8.34 -15.75
N THR A 16 3.32 -9.62 -15.51
CA THR A 16 3.55 -10.63 -16.54
C THR A 16 2.31 -11.49 -16.70
N GLY A 17 1.94 -11.87 -17.93
CA GLY A 17 0.85 -12.80 -18.22
C GLY A 17 -0.29 -12.17 -19.04
N ILE A 18 -1.49 -12.74 -18.91
CA ILE A 18 -2.67 -12.43 -19.75
C ILE A 18 -3.16 -10.98 -19.53
N SER A 19 -2.99 -10.46 -18.31
CA SER A 19 -3.26 -9.07 -17.93
C SER A 19 -1.98 -8.22 -17.92
N GLY A 20 -0.96 -8.64 -18.68
CA GLY A 20 0.40 -8.10 -18.61
C GLY A 20 0.49 -6.64 -19.08
N GLY A 21 1.39 -5.90 -18.44
CA GLY A 21 1.64 -4.48 -18.75
C GLY A 21 2.48 -3.78 -17.69
N ALA A 22 3.12 -2.69 -18.09
CA ALA A 22 3.78 -1.78 -17.18
C ALA A 22 2.77 -0.73 -16.70
N LYS A 23 2.64 -0.57 -15.39
CA LYS A 23 1.88 0.52 -14.75
C LYS A 23 2.86 1.55 -14.20
N TYR A 24 2.60 2.82 -14.47
CA TYR A 24 3.41 3.95 -14.01
C TYR A 24 2.55 4.88 -13.15
N ALA A 25 3.06 5.25 -11.99
CA ALA A 25 2.43 6.23 -11.13
C ALA A 25 2.54 7.63 -11.77
N GLN A 26 1.49 8.43 -11.62
CA GLN A 26 1.38 9.74 -12.26
C GLN A 26 0.98 10.79 -11.23
N ASN A 27 1.21 12.07 -11.54
CA ASN A 27 0.73 13.20 -10.75
C ASN A 27 1.18 13.17 -9.29
N GLY A 28 2.43 12.76 -9.02
CA GLY A 28 2.98 12.69 -7.66
C GLY A 28 2.44 11.54 -6.80
N GLN A 29 1.69 10.60 -7.40
CA GLN A 29 1.33 9.34 -6.75
C GLN A 29 2.52 8.38 -6.70
N LEU A 30 2.42 7.39 -5.81
CA LEU A 30 3.31 6.23 -5.77
C LEU A 30 2.49 4.95 -5.73
N PHE A 31 3.11 3.86 -6.17
CA PHE A 31 2.62 2.54 -5.82
C PHE A 31 3.33 2.05 -4.55
N ALA A 32 2.59 1.37 -3.69
CA ALA A 32 3.15 0.61 -2.60
C ALA A 32 2.87 -0.88 -2.85
N ARG A 33 3.80 -1.76 -2.52
CA ARG A 33 3.56 -3.21 -2.57
C ARG A 33 4.09 -3.90 -1.33
N PHE A 34 3.43 -4.99 -0.95
CA PHE A 34 3.97 -5.91 0.04
C PHE A 34 3.80 -7.33 -0.45
N LYS A 35 4.74 -8.18 -0.02
CA LYS A 35 4.69 -9.60 -0.31
C LYS A 35 3.72 -10.29 0.65
N LEU A 36 2.90 -11.18 0.11
CA LEU A 36 2.02 -12.03 0.88
C LEU A 36 2.85 -13.13 1.55
N THR A 37 2.56 -13.41 2.82
CA THR A 37 3.19 -14.51 3.56
C THR A 37 2.67 -15.87 3.10
N GLU A 38 1.41 -15.90 2.65
CA GLU A 38 0.74 -17.08 2.13
C GLU A 38 0.02 -16.70 0.82
N THR A 39 -0.06 -17.65 -0.10
CA THR A 39 -0.78 -17.42 -1.36
C THR A 39 -2.27 -17.18 -1.07
N LEU A 40 -2.79 -16.05 -1.57
CA LEU A 40 -4.23 -15.82 -1.58
C LEU A 40 -4.90 -16.77 -2.58
N SER A 41 -5.87 -17.55 -2.11
CA SER A 41 -6.71 -18.42 -2.94
C SER A 41 -8.20 -18.15 -2.71
N GLU A 42 -8.98 -18.18 -3.79
CA GLU A 42 -10.44 -18.12 -3.76
C GLU A 42 -11.10 -19.38 -3.14
N ASP A 43 -10.31 -20.41 -2.87
CA ASP A 43 -10.77 -21.63 -2.17
C ASP A 43 -11.03 -21.38 -0.69
N THR A 44 -10.42 -20.34 -0.12
CA THR A 44 -10.67 -19.92 1.26
C THR A 44 -11.66 -18.76 1.30
N LEU A 45 -12.51 -18.71 2.33
CA LEU A 45 -13.46 -17.60 2.48
C LEU A 45 -12.75 -16.23 2.56
N ALA A 46 -11.64 -16.17 3.31
CA ALA A 46 -10.86 -14.94 3.46
C ALA A 46 -10.16 -14.54 2.15
N GLY A 47 -9.52 -15.50 1.46
CA GLY A 47 -8.88 -15.23 0.19
C GLY A 47 -9.88 -14.79 -0.89
N ARG A 48 -11.03 -15.47 -1.00
CA ARG A 48 -12.11 -15.05 -1.91
C ARG A 48 -12.60 -13.63 -1.62
N LEU A 49 -12.80 -13.29 -0.34
CA LEU A 49 -13.21 -11.94 0.05
C LEU A 49 -12.19 -10.88 -0.42
N VAL A 50 -10.90 -11.11 -0.13
CA VAL A 50 -9.82 -10.20 -0.53
C VAL A 50 -9.73 -10.08 -2.05
N MET A 51 -9.79 -11.20 -2.78
CA MET A 51 -9.66 -11.22 -4.23
C MET A 51 -10.85 -10.55 -4.94
N THR A 52 -12.08 -10.75 -4.45
CA THR A 52 -13.29 -10.35 -5.19
C THR A 52 -13.98 -9.07 -4.70
N LYS A 53 -13.85 -8.70 -3.42
CA LYS A 53 -14.64 -7.61 -2.82
C LYS A 53 -13.82 -6.48 -2.20
N VAL A 54 -12.58 -6.72 -1.80
CA VAL A 54 -11.75 -5.67 -1.18
C VAL A 54 -11.14 -4.80 -2.27
N ASN A 55 -11.40 -3.50 -2.25
CA ASN A 55 -10.90 -2.54 -3.24
C ASN A 55 -10.01 -1.45 -2.63
N SER A 56 -10.03 -1.30 -1.31
CA SER A 56 -9.18 -0.35 -0.59
C SER A 56 -8.75 -0.91 0.76
N VAL A 57 -7.69 -0.32 1.30
CA VAL A 57 -7.15 -0.60 2.63
C VAL A 57 -6.94 0.71 3.37
N LEU A 58 -6.97 0.65 4.70
CA LEU A 58 -6.58 1.76 5.56
C LEU A 58 -5.13 1.55 6.00
N LEU A 59 -4.30 2.55 5.75
CA LEU A 59 -2.89 2.59 6.10
C LEU A 59 -2.69 3.46 7.34
N LEU A 60 -2.03 2.89 8.34
CA LEU A 60 -1.50 3.62 9.48
C LEU A 60 0.03 3.47 9.44
N PRO A 61 0.78 4.51 9.02
CA PRO A 61 2.23 4.48 9.02
C PRO A 61 2.79 4.28 10.42
N VAL A 62 3.75 3.36 10.58
CA VAL A 62 4.41 3.09 11.86
C VAL A 62 5.77 3.80 11.88
N PHE A 63 5.76 5.08 12.27
CA PHE A 63 7.00 5.84 12.41
C PHE A 63 7.77 5.45 13.68
N LYS A 64 9.01 4.98 13.52
CA LYS A 64 9.99 4.91 14.63
C LYS A 64 10.43 6.33 14.98
N GLU A 65 9.76 6.95 15.95
CA GLU A 65 10.23 8.13 16.72
C GLU A 65 10.92 9.26 15.91
N ARG A 66 10.43 9.60 14.71
CA ARG A 66 10.95 10.75 13.92
C ARG A 66 9.99 11.92 13.76
N MET A 67 8.83 11.90 14.43
CA MET A 67 7.96 13.09 14.51
C MET A 67 8.21 13.86 15.81
N GLY A 68 9.48 14.24 16.00
CA GLY A 68 9.92 15.11 17.10
C GLY A 68 9.60 16.59 16.90
N GLN A 69 8.97 17.01 15.80
CA GLN A 69 8.62 18.41 15.58
C GLN A 69 7.29 18.49 14.83
N SER A 70 6.26 19.04 15.48
CA SER A 70 4.92 19.44 14.99
C SER A 70 3.69 18.54 15.19
N GLN A 71 3.71 17.53 16.08
CA GLN A 71 2.44 17.07 16.66
C GLN A 71 2.14 17.87 17.93
N PRO A 72 1.16 18.81 17.93
CA PRO A 72 0.63 19.34 19.18
C PRO A 72 0.07 18.16 19.98
N GLY A 73 0.43 18.09 21.27
CA GLY A 73 0.00 17.02 22.17
C GLY A 73 -1.51 16.79 22.07
N GLY A 74 -1.91 15.59 21.63
CA GLY A 74 -3.30 15.23 21.38
C GLY A 74 -3.69 14.95 19.91
N ALA A 75 -2.74 14.99 18.97
CA ALA A 75 -3.01 14.61 17.58
C ALA A 75 -3.46 13.14 17.48
N LYS A 76 -4.71 12.91 17.05
CA LYS A 76 -5.24 11.58 16.75
C LYS A 76 -4.40 10.91 15.67
N GLU A 77 -4.20 9.60 15.78
CA GLU A 77 -3.58 8.80 14.72
C GLU A 77 -4.31 9.04 13.39
N ARG A 78 -3.55 9.46 12.37
CA ARG A 78 -4.09 9.72 11.05
C ARG A 78 -3.96 8.46 10.19
N VAL A 79 -5.09 8.01 9.67
CA VAL A 79 -5.17 6.88 8.75
C VAL A 79 -5.40 7.38 7.33
N TYR A 80 -4.84 6.69 6.36
CA TYR A 80 -4.90 7.03 4.95
C TYR A 80 -5.57 5.90 4.18
N GLU A 81 -6.54 6.22 3.34
CA GLU A 81 -7.09 5.23 2.42
C GLU A 81 -6.17 5.05 1.21
N ALA A 82 -5.87 3.81 0.87
CA ALA A 82 -5.16 3.45 -0.34
C ALA A 82 -5.99 2.46 -1.15
N LEU A 83 -6.11 2.72 -2.45
CA LEU A 83 -6.82 1.81 -3.36
C LEU A 83 -5.92 0.62 -3.69
N ILE A 84 -6.51 -0.56 -3.81
CA ILE A 84 -5.82 -1.73 -4.35
C ILE A 84 -5.74 -1.55 -5.87
N GLU A 85 -4.53 -1.39 -6.37
CA GLU A 85 -4.23 -1.24 -7.79
C GLU A 85 -4.22 -2.59 -8.50
N GLU A 86 -3.65 -3.61 -7.84
CA GLU A 86 -3.53 -4.96 -8.39
C GLU A 86 -3.41 -5.99 -7.27
N LYS A 87 -3.96 -7.18 -7.50
CA LYS A 87 -3.79 -8.35 -6.63
C LYS A 87 -3.16 -9.46 -7.45
N THR A 88 -2.03 -9.96 -6.97
CA THR A 88 -1.34 -11.09 -7.58
C THR A 88 -1.23 -12.22 -6.57
N LYS A 89 -0.71 -13.36 -7.02
CA LYS A 89 -0.45 -14.51 -6.15
C LYS A 89 0.46 -14.16 -4.96
N ASP A 90 1.47 -13.32 -5.21
CA ASP A 90 2.57 -13.08 -4.27
C ASP A 90 2.57 -11.65 -3.70
N TYR A 91 1.90 -10.70 -4.34
CA TYR A 91 1.90 -9.29 -3.97
C TYR A 91 0.52 -8.67 -4.07
N ILE A 92 0.25 -7.72 -3.16
CA ILE A 92 -0.80 -6.72 -3.33
C ILE A 92 -0.12 -5.39 -3.65
N PHE A 93 -0.59 -4.73 -4.71
CA PHE A 93 -0.17 -3.40 -5.11
C PHE A 93 -1.25 -2.39 -4.71
N LEU A 94 -0.83 -1.31 -4.08
CA LEU A 94 -1.66 -0.22 -3.61
C LEU A 94 -1.29 1.04 -4.38
N ARG A 95 -2.26 1.91 -4.62
CA ARG A 95 -2.04 3.27 -5.12
C ARG A 95 -2.12 4.25 -3.95
N ILE A 96 -1.04 5.00 -3.74
CA ILE A 96 -0.96 6.06 -2.74
C ILE A 96 -1.18 7.39 -3.44
N CYS A 97 -2.16 8.17 -2.96
CA CYS A 97 -2.46 9.47 -3.56
C CYS A 97 -1.34 10.49 -3.30
N LYS A 98 -1.30 11.53 -4.14
CA LYS A 98 -0.31 12.61 -4.05
C LYS A 98 -0.30 13.24 -2.66
N ASP A 99 -1.47 13.62 -2.15
CA ASP A 99 -1.60 14.30 -0.85
C ASP A 99 -1.02 13.46 0.30
N CYS A 100 -1.23 12.15 0.27
CA CYS A 100 -0.63 11.23 1.24
C CYS A 100 0.89 11.15 1.09
N CYS A 101 1.39 11.09 -0.15
CA CYS A 101 2.84 11.10 -0.40
C CYS A 101 3.49 12.40 0.08
N GLU A 102 2.87 13.56 -0.18
CA GLU A 102 3.39 14.86 0.24
C GLU A 102 3.34 15.03 1.76
N GLU A 103 2.21 14.67 2.40
CA GLU A 103 2.04 14.81 3.85
C GLU A 103 3.02 13.92 4.64
N LEU A 104 3.25 12.70 4.16
CA LEU A 104 4.14 11.73 4.82
C LEU A 104 5.58 11.81 4.32
N GLY A 105 5.89 12.69 3.35
CA GLY A 105 7.21 12.81 2.74
C GLY A 105 7.68 11.51 2.05
N LEU A 106 6.77 10.76 1.44
CA LEU A 106 7.06 9.49 0.80
C LEU A 106 7.81 9.70 -0.52
N VAL A 107 8.81 8.87 -0.75
CA VAL A 107 9.60 8.86 -1.98
C VAL A 107 9.69 7.43 -2.51
N ALA A 108 9.80 7.27 -3.82
CA ALA A 108 10.03 5.97 -4.43
C ALA A 108 11.36 5.34 -3.96
N ASP A 109 11.47 4.02 -4.16
CA ASP A 109 12.63 3.21 -3.81
C ASP A 109 12.94 3.21 -2.30
N GLN A 110 11.91 3.43 -1.48
CA GLN A 110 11.96 3.36 -0.03
C GLN A 110 11.00 2.31 0.52
N GLU A 111 11.27 1.85 1.74
CA GLU A 111 10.36 1.02 2.50
C GLU A 111 9.63 1.86 3.55
N LEU A 112 8.32 1.72 3.62
CA LEU A 112 7.45 2.27 4.66
C LEU A 112 6.99 1.13 5.57
N GLN A 113 7.10 1.29 6.89
CA GLN A 113 6.68 0.29 7.87
C GLN A 113 5.37 0.67 8.57
#